data_AF-A0A494Y4S0-F1
#
_entry.id   AF-A0A494Y4S0-F1
#
_cell.length_a   1.000
_cell.length_b   1.000
_cell.length_c   1.000
_cell.angle_alpha   90.00
_cell.angle_beta   90.00
_cell.angle_gamma   90.00
#
_symmetry.space_group_name_H-M   'P 1'
#
loop_
_entity.id
_entity.type
_entity.pdbx_description
1 polymer ?
#
loop_
_entity_poly.entity_id
_entity_poly.type
_entity_poly.pdbx_seq_one_letter_code
_entity_poly.pdbx_strand_id
1 'polypeptide(L)'
;MTEDQKNKKLLYLRSQRENPTGNYRKYLVNTFNYIFNDSKLNGTGWSRAAIRDMINFVYDGNPDHMAFKMINEYKKTLKDLGYIRYIKENNEWRTYIQKELDF
;
A
#
# COMPACT_ATOMS: atom_id res chain seq x y z
N MET A 1 -5.44 -4.77 12.94
CA MET A 1 -6.46 -3.81 13.44
C MET A 1 -7.74 -4.56 13.85
N THR A 2 -8.46 -4.08 14.88
CA THR A 2 -9.86 -4.49 15.14
C THR A 2 -10.81 -3.91 14.09
N GLU A 3 -12.05 -4.41 14.01
CA GLU A 3 -13.00 -3.93 13.00
C GLU A 3 -13.36 -2.45 13.17
N ASP A 4 -13.56 -2.00 14.41
CA ASP A 4 -13.77 -0.58 14.71
C ASP A 4 -12.58 0.31 14.30
N GLN A 5 -11.36 -0.19 14.50
CA GLN A 5 -10.14 0.52 14.08
C GLN A 5 -10.05 0.63 12.57
N LYS A 6 -10.40 -0.44 11.84
CA LYS A 6 -10.44 -0.40 10.37
C LYS A 6 -11.47 0.62 9.89
N ASN A 7 -12.68 0.60 10.44
CA ASN A 7 -13.75 1.52 10.07
C ASN A 7 -13.34 2.98 10.31
N LYS A 8 -12.78 3.29 11.49
CA LYS A 8 -12.24 4.64 11.79
C LYS A 8 -11.14 5.04 10.82
N LYS A 9 -10.23 4.12 10.48
CA LYS A 9 -9.14 4.39 9.52
C LYS A 9 -9.67 4.65 8.11
N LEU A 10 -10.68 3.89 7.66
CA LEU A 10 -11.32 4.10 6.36
C LEU A 10 -12.05 5.43 6.29
N LEU A 11 -12.79 5.81 7.33
CA LEU A 11 -13.43 7.12 7.41
C LEU A 11 -12.42 8.26 7.34
N TYR A 12 -11.30 8.14 8.05
CA TYR A 12 -10.19 9.09 7.93
C TYR A 12 -9.62 9.13 6.51
N LEU A 13 -9.36 7.98 5.89
CA LEU A 13 -8.82 7.95 4.52
C LEU A 13 -9.78 8.55 3.49
N ARG A 14 -11.09 8.34 3.67
CA ARG A 14 -12.13 8.97 2.84
C ARG A 14 -12.17 10.48 3.05
N SER A 15 -12.13 10.97 4.30
CA SER A 15 -12.14 12.40 4.56
C SER A 15 -10.89 13.10 4.01
N GLN A 16 -9.74 12.44 4.02
CA GLN A 16 -8.50 12.93 3.41
C GLN A 16 -8.54 13.01 1.87
N ARG A 17 -9.52 12.36 1.22
CA ARG A 17 -9.76 12.53 -0.21
C ARG A 17 -10.32 13.92 -0.52
N GLU A 18 -11.22 14.40 0.35
CA GLU A 18 -11.89 15.69 0.22
C GLU A 18 -11.05 16.82 0.83
N ASN A 19 -10.45 16.57 1.98
CA ASN A 19 -9.66 17.54 2.75
C ASN A 19 -8.29 16.95 3.11
N PRO A 20 -7.29 17.02 2.21
CA PRO A 20 -5.98 16.45 2.45
C PRO A 20 -5.25 17.27 3.52
N THR A 21 -4.91 16.66 4.66
CA THR A 21 -4.13 17.32 5.74
C THR A 21 -2.72 16.73 5.86
N GLY A 22 -2.22 16.08 4.81
CA GLY A 22 -0.88 15.52 4.73
C GLY A 22 -0.72 14.52 3.57
N ASN A 23 0.49 13.98 3.41
CA ASN A 23 0.80 13.05 2.32
C ASN A 23 0.48 11.58 2.63
N TYR A 24 -0.01 11.26 3.83
CA TYR A 24 -0.24 9.88 4.25
C TYR A 24 -1.16 9.11 3.29
N ARG A 25 -2.34 9.67 2.95
CA ARG A 25 -3.27 9.03 2.00
C ARG A 25 -2.61 8.89 0.62
N LYS A 26 -1.97 9.95 0.13
CA LYS A 26 -1.27 9.94 -1.17
C LYS A 26 -0.24 8.82 -1.24
N TYR A 27 0.64 8.72 -0.26
CA TYR A 27 1.69 7.69 -0.23
C TYR A 27 1.13 6.28 -0.02
N LEU A 28 0.05 6.13 0.75
CA LEU A 28 -0.67 4.86 0.87
C LEU A 28 -1.27 4.41 -0.48
N VAL A 29 -1.91 5.34 -1.20
CA VAL A 29 -2.46 5.08 -2.55
C VAL A 29 -1.35 4.76 -3.54
N ASN A 30 -0.25 5.53 -3.55
CA ASN A 30 0.89 5.26 -4.43
C ASN A 30 1.52 3.89 -4.12
N THR A 31 1.58 3.50 -2.85
CA THR A 31 2.06 2.17 -2.44
C THR A 31 1.18 1.07 -3.04
N PHE A 32 -0.15 1.21 -2.97
CA PHE A 32 -1.07 0.26 -3.60
C PHE A 32 -0.91 0.24 -5.13
N ASN A 33 -0.87 1.41 -5.77
CA ASN A 33 -0.75 1.52 -7.22
C ASN A 33 0.54 0.89 -7.74
N TYR A 34 1.65 1.04 -7.02
CA TYR A 34 2.89 0.35 -7.38
C TYR A 34 2.71 -1.17 -7.38
N ILE A 35 2.17 -1.72 -6.28
CA ILE A 35 1.94 -3.17 -6.13
C ILE A 35 0.98 -3.66 -7.22
N PHE A 36 -0.07 -2.90 -7.51
CA PHE A 36 -1.06 -3.24 -8.53
C PHE A 36 -0.43 -3.26 -9.92
N ASN A 37 0.35 -2.23 -10.28
CA ASN A 37 1.03 -2.17 -11.57
C ASN A 37 2.07 -3.28 -11.72
N ASP A 38 2.89 -3.53 -10.68
CA ASP A 38 3.85 -4.63 -10.64
C ASP A 38 3.17 -6.00 -10.81
N SER A 39 2.00 -6.19 -10.18
CA SER A 39 1.22 -7.42 -10.30
C SER A 39 0.64 -7.67 -11.70
N LYS A 40 0.47 -6.59 -12.48
CA LYS A 40 -0.04 -6.63 -13.86
C LYS A 40 1.07 -6.80 -14.88
N LEU A 41 2.25 -6.22 -14.66
CA LEU A 41 3.37 -6.23 -15.62
C LEU A 41 3.78 -7.64 -16.06
N ASN A 42 3.68 -8.62 -15.17
CA ASN A 42 4.05 -10.01 -15.45
C ASN A 42 2.85 -10.93 -15.68
N GLY A 43 1.61 -10.40 -15.69
CA GLY A 43 0.39 -11.20 -15.79
C GLY A 43 0.19 -12.22 -14.65
N THR A 44 0.95 -12.10 -13.56
CA THR A 44 1.00 -13.07 -12.46
C THR A 44 -0.11 -12.88 -11.43
N GLY A 45 -0.72 -11.69 -11.38
CA GLY A 45 -1.71 -11.34 -10.36
C GLY A 45 -1.10 -11.13 -8.96
N TRP A 46 0.23 -11.11 -8.85
CA TRP A 46 0.96 -10.84 -7.61
C TRP A 46 2.22 -10.02 -7.86
N SER A 47 2.64 -9.28 -6.85
CA SER A 47 3.81 -8.42 -6.85
C SER A 47 4.95 -9.00 -6.00
N ARG A 48 6.18 -8.81 -6.47
CA ARG A 48 7.44 -9.10 -5.74
C ARG A 48 8.26 -7.84 -5.45
N ALA A 49 7.67 -6.68 -5.70
CA ALA A 49 8.23 -5.35 -5.45
C ALA A 49 9.03 -5.28 -4.13
N ALA A 50 10.33 -5.00 -4.25
CA ALA A 50 11.15 -4.68 -3.09
C ALA A 50 10.84 -3.24 -2.64
N ILE A 51 10.94 -3.00 -1.33
CA ILE A 51 10.64 -1.68 -0.75
C ILE A 51 11.50 -0.59 -1.39
N ARG A 52 12.78 -0.89 -1.68
CA ARG A 52 13.70 0.07 -2.31
C ARG A 52 13.19 0.57 -3.66
N ASP A 53 12.61 -0.31 -4.47
CA ASP A 53 12.08 0.04 -5.79
C ASP A 53 10.79 0.86 -5.68
N MET A 54 10.04 0.68 -4.60
CA MET A 54 8.82 1.43 -4.32
C MET A 54 9.09 2.86 -3.86
N ILE A 55 10.23 3.15 -3.21
CA ILE A 55 10.50 4.43 -2.54
C ILE A 55 10.32 5.61 -3.49
N ASN A 56 10.99 5.59 -4.64
CA ASN A 56 10.96 6.72 -5.57
C ASN A 56 9.56 6.92 -6.17
N PHE A 57 8.81 5.85 -6.44
CA PHE A 57 7.45 5.95 -6.95
C PHE A 57 6.47 6.46 -5.89
N VAL A 58 6.58 5.97 -4.66
CA VAL A 58 5.68 6.35 -3.58
C VAL A 58 5.83 7.82 -3.21
N TYR A 59 7.07 8.32 -3.18
CA TYR A 59 7.44 9.66 -2.76
C TYR A 59 7.62 10.66 -3.92
N ASP A 60 7.24 10.31 -5.15
CA ASP A 60 7.42 11.15 -6.35
C ASP A 60 8.87 11.70 -6.48
N GLY A 61 9.86 10.84 -6.25
CA GLY A 61 11.28 11.17 -6.35
C GLY A 61 11.86 11.96 -5.17
N ASN A 62 11.05 12.31 -4.15
CA ASN A 62 11.49 13.10 -3.00
C ASN A 62 11.34 12.34 -1.66
N PRO A 63 12.07 11.22 -1.47
CA PRO A 63 11.96 10.44 -0.24
C PRO A 63 12.60 11.14 0.96
N ASP A 64 11.97 11.01 2.12
CA ASP A 64 12.58 11.36 3.40
C ASP A 64 13.35 10.17 4.01
N HIS A 65 14.09 10.43 5.09
CA HIS A 65 14.83 9.40 5.83
C HIS A 65 13.93 8.31 6.45
N MET A 66 12.63 8.55 6.54
CA MET A 66 11.62 7.63 7.06
C MET A 66 10.96 6.79 5.96
N ALA A 67 11.25 7.04 4.67
CA ALA A 67 10.55 6.44 3.54
C ALA A 67 10.49 4.91 3.61
N PHE A 68 11.61 4.26 3.93
CA PHE A 68 11.66 2.80 4.06
C PHE A 68 10.72 2.27 5.15
N LYS A 69 10.71 2.94 6.31
CA LYS A 69 9.83 2.57 7.43
C LYS A 69 8.37 2.83 7.06
N MET A 70 8.09 3.98 6.46
CA MET A 70 6.73 4.37 6.10
C MET A 70 6.11 3.45 5.05
N ILE A 71 6.88 2.97 4.06
CA ILE A 71 6.37 2.01 3.08
C ILE A 71 5.97 0.69 3.76
N ASN A 72 6.74 0.22 4.75
CA ASN A 72 6.32 -0.94 5.56
C ASN A 72 5.00 -0.67 6.30
N GLU A 73 4.83 0.51 6.87
CA GLU A 73 3.58 0.90 7.55
C GLU A 73 2.40 1.02 6.58
N TYR A 74 2.62 1.54 5.37
CA TYR A 74 1.59 1.59 4.32
C TYR A 74 1.20 0.18 3.88
N LYS A 75 2.18 -0.68 3.62
CA LYS A 75 2.01 -2.09 3.30
C LYS A 75 1.26 -2.86 4.40
N LYS A 76 1.56 -2.57 5.67
CA LYS A 76 0.84 -3.13 6.82
C LYS A 76 -0.60 -2.61 6.88
N THR A 77 -0.80 -1.32 6.67
CA THR A 77 -2.14 -0.70 6.66
C THR A 77 -3.02 -1.28 5.56
N LEU A 78 -2.50 -1.40 4.33
CA LEU A 78 -3.22 -2.01 3.22
C LEU A 78 -3.58 -3.47 3.50
N LYS A 79 -2.69 -4.24 4.14
CA LYS A 79 -2.96 -5.61 4.55
C LYS A 79 -4.05 -5.68 5.62
N ASP A 80 -3.93 -4.86 6.66
CA ASP A 80 -4.87 -4.84 7.80
C ASP A 80 -6.28 -4.41 7.37
N LEU A 81 -6.39 -3.54 6.37
CA LEU A 81 -7.66 -3.12 5.75
C LEU A 81 -8.16 -4.11 4.68
N GLY A 82 -7.38 -5.14 4.34
CA GLY A 82 -7.77 -6.22 3.44
C GLY A 82 -7.65 -5.90 1.95
N TYR A 83 -6.86 -4.90 1.54
CA TYR A 83 -6.60 -4.61 0.12
C TYR A 83 -5.51 -5.50 -0.47
N ILE A 84 -4.56 -5.94 0.35
CA ILE A 84 -3.46 -6.82 -0.07
C ILE A 84 -3.26 -7.98 0.89
N ARG A 85 -2.69 -9.08 0.38
CA ARG A 85 -2.35 -10.27 1.17
C ARG A 85 -0.93 -10.74 0.88
N TYR A 86 -0.16 -11.03 1.92
CA TYR A 86 1.16 -11.67 1.79
C TYR A 86 1.02 -13.18 1.86
N ILE A 87 1.54 -13.88 0.86
CA ILE A 87 1.58 -15.34 0.81
C ILE A 87 3.01 -15.77 0.52
N LYS A 88 3.48 -16.82 1.20
CA LYS A 88 4.77 -17.45 0.91
C LYS A 88 4.52 -18.67 0.02
N GLU A 89 5.06 -18.67 -1.19
CA GLU A 89 4.93 -19.75 -2.17
C GLU A 89 6.33 -20.07 -2.75
N ASN A 90 6.71 -21.33 -2.85
CA ASN A 90 8.03 -21.76 -3.36
C ASN A 90 9.21 -21.05 -2.68
N ASN A 91 9.11 -20.84 -1.37
CA ASN A 91 10.07 -20.11 -0.54
C ASN A 91 10.20 -18.60 -0.82
N GLU A 92 9.27 -18.01 -1.58
CA GLU A 92 9.27 -16.59 -1.93
C GLU A 92 8.02 -15.88 -1.41
N TRP A 93 8.17 -14.64 -0.94
CA TRP A 93 7.05 -13.81 -0.53
C TRP A 93 6.42 -13.12 -1.75
N ARG A 94 5.10 -13.26 -1.88
CA ARG A 94 4.28 -12.66 -2.93
C ARG A 94 3.20 -11.80 -2.30
N THR A 95 2.93 -10.64 -2.91
CA THR A 95 1.87 -9.72 -2.49
C THR A 95 0.73 -9.78 -3.49
N TYR A 96 -0.43 -10.26 -3.06
CA TYR A 96 -1.64 -10.36 -3.87
C TYR A 96 -2.57 -9.18 -3.63
N ILE A 97 -3.20 -8.66 -4.68
CA ILE A 97 -4.30 -7.71 -4.59
C ILE A 97 -5.57 -8.48 -4.23
N GLN A 98 -6.34 -7.98 -3.27
CA GLN A 98 -7.60 -8.61 -2.83
C GLN A 98 -8.84 -7.85 -3.31
N LYS A 99 -8.76 -6.51 -3.32
CA LYS A 99 -9.82 -5.63 -3.80
C LYS A 99 -9.25 -4.26 -4.18
N GLU A 100 -10.00 -3.51 -4.98
CA GLU A 100 -9.67 -2.13 -5.33
C GLU A 100 -9.84 -1.18 -4.14
N LEU A 101 -9.20 -0.01 -4.20
CA LEU A 101 -9.32 1.02 -3.17
C LEU A 101 -10.71 1.66 -3.22
N ASP A 102 -11.38 1.75 -2.08
CA ASP A 102 -12.74 2.28 -1.89
C ASP A 102 -12.77 3.53 -0.97
N PHE A 103 -11.63 4.22 -0.85
CA PHE A 103 -11.42 5.41 -0.04
C PHE A 103 -10.69 6.53 -0.79
#